data_AF-A0A8T1GS42-F1
#
_entry.id   AF-A0A8T1GS42-F1
#
_cell.length_a   1.000
_cell.length_b   1.000
_cell.length_c   1.000
_cell.angle_alpha   90.00
_cell.angle_beta   90.00
_cell.angle_gamma   90.00
#
_symmetry.space_group_name_H-M   'P 1'
#
loop_
_entity.id
_entity.type
_entity.pdbx_description
1 polymer ?
#
loop_
_entity_poly.entity_id
_entity_poly.type
_entity_poly.pdbx_seq_one_letter_code
_entity_poly.pdbx_strand_id
1 'polypeptide(L)'
;MAAFKVSIDGHTFQVVASDADYLKPSSPVNSVTINVAQRYDILVQAKSSPSQTGLGSFWLRVHSPFGIPWTAREADQVPAGFNPDALAIIDYESGATADPTSSEWTTEVAIGEFDYNPAVPVVLPTTPDQRIIVEFTLGVLAPNPT
;
A
#
# COMPACT_ATOMS: atom_id res chain seq x y z
N MET A 1 -3.19 11.01 8.70
CA MET A 1 -2.68 10.91 7.30
C MET A 1 -3.60 9.95 6.58
N ALA A 2 -4.00 10.22 5.34
CA ALA A 2 -4.82 9.25 4.61
C ALA A 2 -3.92 8.11 4.10
N ALA A 3 -4.28 6.88 4.47
CA ALA A 3 -3.69 5.65 3.99
C ALA A 3 -4.77 4.87 3.24
N PHE A 4 -4.37 4.07 2.26
CA PHE A 4 -5.27 3.25 1.49
C PHE A 4 -4.72 1.83 1.44
N LYS A 5 -5.55 0.85 1.77
CA LYS A 5 -5.26 -0.57 1.59
C LYS A 5 -5.80 -1.00 0.24
N VAL A 6 -4.92 -1.41 -0.66
CA VAL A 6 -5.27 -1.84 -2.01
C VAL A 6 -5.14 -3.36 -2.11
N SER A 7 -6.18 -4.03 -2.60
CA SER A 7 -6.18 -5.47 -2.85
C SER A 7 -6.99 -5.82 -4.09
N ILE A 8 -6.78 -7.02 -4.63
CA ILE A 8 -7.55 -7.55 -5.76
C ILE A 8 -8.07 -8.93 -5.35
N ASP A 9 -9.39 -9.13 -5.43
CA ASP A 9 -10.02 -10.38 -5.02
C ASP A 9 -9.44 -11.56 -5.78
N GLY A 10 -9.02 -12.58 -5.04
CA GLY A 10 -8.46 -13.82 -5.58
C GLY A 10 -7.17 -13.66 -6.39
N HIS A 11 -6.49 -12.51 -6.34
CA HIS A 11 -5.17 -12.32 -6.96
C HIS A 11 -4.13 -11.96 -5.91
N THR A 12 -2.94 -12.53 -6.08
CA THR A 12 -1.73 -12.07 -5.39
C THR A 12 -0.85 -11.31 -6.39
N PHE A 13 0.06 -10.51 -5.85
CA PHE A 13 1.00 -9.72 -6.63
C PHE A 13 2.35 -9.60 -5.93
N GLN A 14 3.38 -9.26 -6.69
CA GLN A 14 4.69 -8.92 -6.17
C GLN A 14 4.90 -7.41 -6.28
N VAL A 15 5.41 -6.77 -5.24
CA VAL A 15 5.82 -5.36 -5.28
C VAL A 15 7.22 -5.28 -5.88
N VAL A 16 7.42 -4.42 -6.88
CA VAL A 16 8.67 -4.32 -7.65
C VAL A 16 9.26 -2.91 -7.69
N ALA A 17 8.52 -1.90 -7.25
CA ALA A 17 9.05 -0.57 -6.99
C ALA A 17 8.31 0.09 -5.82
N SER A 18 9.01 0.97 -5.10
CA SER A 18 8.45 1.88 -4.11
C SER A 18 8.95 3.29 -4.43
N ASP A 19 8.03 4.21 -4.66
CA ASP A 19 8.25 5.59 -5.07
C ASP A 19 9.10 5.77 -6.34
N ALA A 20 10.41 5.92 -6.19
CA ALA A 20 11.35 6.13 -7.29
C ALA A 20 12.41 5.03 -7.36
N ASP A 21 12.35 4.05 -6.45
CA ASP A 21 13.34 3.00 -6.31
C ASP A 21 12.78 1.66 -6.78
N TYR A 22 13.50 1.02 -7.71
CA TYR A 22 13.25 -0.36 -8.08
C TYR A 22 13.64 -1.28 -6.92
N LEU A 23 12.81 -2.30 -6.68
CA LEU A 23 12.98 -3.28 -5.64
C LEU A 23 13.31 -4.65 -6.22
N LYS A 24 13.92 -5.52 -5.40
CA LYS A 24 13.84 -6.95 -5.68
C LYS A 24 12.38 -7.37 -5.53
N PRO A 25 11.80 -8.12 -6.49
CA PRO A 25 10.41 -8.54 -6.39
C PRO A 25 10.15 -9.24 -5.06
N SER A 26 9.11 -8.79 -4.37
CA SER A 26 8.72 -9.37 -3.08
C SER A 26 8.25 -10.82 -3.21
N SER A 27 8.08 -11.52 -2.09
CA SER A 27 7.18 -12.67 -2.06
C SER A 27 5.76 -12.24 -2.49
N PRO A 28 4.95 -13.14 -3.09
CA PRO A 28 3.56 -12.84 -3.40
C PRO A 28 2.78 -12.40 -2.16
N VAL A 29 2.09 -11.27 -2.29
CA VAL A 29 1.24 -10.65 -1.27
C VAL A 29 -0.15 -10.37 -1.85
N ASN A 30 -1.13 -10.05 -1.02
CA ASN A 30 -2.50 -9.78 -1.46
C ASN A 30 -2.99 -8.36 -1.13
N SER A 31 -2.18 -7.59 -0.40
CA SER A 31 -2.47 -6.22 0.01
C SER A 31 -1.22 -5.36 -0.04
N VAL A 32 -1.39 -4.09 -0.39
CA VAL A 32 -0.38 -3.03 -0.21
C VAL A 32 -1.05 -1.83 0.44
N THR A 33 -0.42 -1.27 1.47
CA THR A 33 -0.83 0.01 2.05
C THR A 33 -0.08 1.13 1.38
N ILE A 34 -0.79 2.12 0.84
CA ILE A 34 -0.24 3.28 0.16
C ILE A 34 -0.71 4.56 0.84
N ASN A 35 0.22 5.43 1.23
CA ASN A 35 -0.09 6.74 1.78
C ASN A 35 -0.19 7.80 0.68
N VAL A 36 -0.76 8.96 1.02
CA VAL A 36 -0.78 10.11 0.11
C VAL A 36 0.62 10.40 -0.42
N ALA A 37 0.71 10.55 -1.74
CA ALA A 37 1.94 10.82 -2.52
C ALA A 37 2.95 9.65 -2.63
N GLN A 38 2.70 8.50 -2.01
CA GLN A 38 3.47 7.29 -2.30
C GLN A 38 3.04 6.66 -3.63
N ARG A 39 3.91 5.88 -4.25
CA ARG A 39 3.63 5.05 -5.43
C ARG A 39 4.22 3.67 -5.25
N TYR A 40 3.53 2.64 -5.73
CA TYR A 40 4.04 1.27 -5.77
C TYR A 40 3.77 0.68 -7.14
N ASP A 41 4.77 0.00 -7.69
CA ASP A 41 4.59 -0.81 -8.88
C ASP A 41 4.39 -2.26 -8.45
N ILE A 42 3.29 -2.87 -8.93
CA ILE A 42 2.95 -4.27 -8.62
C ILE A 42 2.87 -5.11 -9.90
N LEU A 43 3.35 -6.34 -9.80
CA LEU A 43 3.17 -7.36 -10.83
C LEU A 43 2.07 -8.31 -10.40
N VAL A 44 0.94 -8.24 -11.10
CA VAL A 44 -0.20 -9.15 -10.93
C VAL A 44 -0.16 -10.16 -12.06
N GLN A 45 -0.08 -11.46 -11.75
CA GLN A 45 -0.21 -12.48 -12.79
C GLN A 45 -1.69 -12.69 -13.12
N ALA A 46 -2.04 -12.44 -14.38
CA ALA A 46 -3.39 -12.68 -14.87
C ALA A 46 -3.74 -14.17 -14.77
N LYS A 47 -4.95 -14.47 -14.29
CA LYS A 47 -5.49 -15.83 -14.28
C LYS A 47 -5.71 -16.32 -15.71
N SER A 48 -5.58 -17.63 -15.90
CA SER A 48 -5.84 -18.26 -17.19
C SER A 48 -6.80 -19.43 -17.03
N SER A 49 -7.84 -19.47 -17.85
CA SER A 49 -8.68 -20.65 -18.12
C SER A 49 -8.34 -21.15 -19.53
N PRO A 50 -8.35 -22.48 -19.80
CA PRO A 50 -8.10 -23.01 -21.15
C PRO A 50 -8.95 -22.39 -22.26
N SER A 51 -10.14 -21.88 -21.93
CA SER A 51 -11.05 -21.23 -22.87
C SER A 51 -11.04 -19.70 -22.79
N GLN A 52 -10.34 -19.10 -21.82
CA GLN A 52 -10.51 -17.70 -21.36
C GLN A 52 -11.97 -17.28 -21.07
N THR A 53 -12.90 -18.23 -21.08
CA THR A 53 -14.31 -18.01 -20.73
C THR A 53 -14.58 -18.53 -19.32
N GLY A 54 -15.43 -17.84 -18.56
CA GLY A 54 -15.87 -18.28 -17.23
C GLY A 54 -14.92 -17.95 -16.10
N LEU A 55 -13.90 -17.10 -16.32
CA LEU A 55 -13.14 -16.51 -15.21
C LEU A 55 -13.95 -15.42 -14.50
N GLY A 56 -14.85 -14.76 -15.23
CA GLY A 56 -15.63 -13.62 -14.73
C GLY A 56 -14.77 -12.43 -14.35
N SER A 57 -15.37 -11.54 -13.56
CA SER A 57 -14.76 -10.30 -13.09
C SER A 57 -14.47 -10.37 -11.59
N PHE A 58 -13.49 -9.59 -11.14
CA PHE A 58 -13.03 -9.54 -9.75
C PHE A 58 -13.03 -8.10 -9.24
N TRP A 59 -13.34 -7.88 -7.96
CA TRP A 59 -13.18 -6.57 -7.34
C TRP A 59 -11.71 -6.23 -7.14
N LEU A 60 -11.31 -5.06 -7.60
CA LEU A 60 -10.20 -4.30 -7.03
C LEU A 60 -10.79 -3.46 -5.89
N ARG A 61 -10.21 -3.58 -4.71
CA ARG A 61 -10.68 -2.91 -3.49
C ARG A 61 -9.66 -1.89 -3.04
N VAL A 62 -10.15 -0.72 -2.66
CA VAL A 62 -9.39 0.29 -1.95
C VAL A 62 -10.15 0.66 -0.69
N HIS A 63 -9.61 0.30 0.47
CA HIS A 63 -10.16 0.66 1.76
C HIS A 63 -9.31 1.76 2.40
N SER A 64 -9.91 2.88 2.77
CA SER A 64 -9.26 3.95 3.54
C SER A 64 -9.49 3.72 5.03
N PRO A 65 -8.50 3.26 5.82
CA PRO A 65 -8.65 3.16 7.26
C PRO A 65 -9.00 4.53 7.85
N PHE A 66 -9.95 4.54 8.78
CA PHE A 66 -10.47 5.74 9.43
C PHE A 66 -10.72 5.47 10.92
N GLY A 67 -11.03 6.51 11.68
CA GLY A 67 -10.98 6.44 13.14
C GLY A 67 -9.57 6.67 13.68
N ILE A 68 -9.38 6.68 15.00
CA ILE A 68 -8.06 6.67 15.62
C ILE A 68 -7.44 5.28 15.41
N PRO A 69 -6.15 5.14 15.02
CA PRO A 69 -5.12 6.18 14.89
C PRO A 69 -4.95 6.79 13.48
N TRP A 70 -5.75 6.38 12.50
CA TRP A 70 -5.57 6.73 11.08
C TRP A 70 -5.96 8.18 10.77
N THR A 71 -7.07 8.61 11.36
CA THR A 71 -7.63 9.96 11.25
C THR A 71 -7.72 10.59 12.64
N ALA A 72 -7.71 11.92 12.70
CA ALA A 72 -7.74 12.68 13.97
C ALA A 72 -9.13 12.70 14.66
N ARG A 73 -10.00 11.75 14.31
CA ARG A 73 -11.40 11.68 14.74
C ARG A 73 -11.76 10.23 15.01
N GLU A 74 -12.62 9.98 15.99
CA GLU A 74 -13.15 8.64 16.29
C GLU A 74 -14.04 8.13 15.16
N ALA A 75 -14.10 6.80 15.01
CA ALA A 75 -14.83 6.16 13.92
C ALA A 75 -16.34 6.46 13.96
N ASP A 76 -16.93 6.60 15.14
CA ASP A 76 -18.35 6.90 15.36
C ASP A 76 -18.71 8.38 15.12
N GLN A 77 -17.71 9.27 15.03
CA GLN A 77 -17.89 10.70 14.78
C GLN A 77 -17.77 11.08 13.30
N VAL A 78 -17.51 10.13 12.42
CA VAL A 78 -17.38 10.37 10.99
C VAL A 78 -18.72 10.83 10.40
N PRO A 79 -18.77 11.90 9.58
CA PRO A 79 -20.01 12.41 9.01
C PRO A 79 -20.75 11.38 8.15
N ALA A 80 -22.08 11.48 8.14
CA ALA A 80 -22.92 10.71 7.24
C ALA A 80 -22.52 10.96 5.77
N GLY A 81 -22.47 9.88 4.97
CA GLY A 81 -22.06 9.94 3.57
C GLY A 81 -20.57 9.72 3.32
N PHE A 82 -19.76 9.59 4.37
CA PHE A 82 -18.39 9.08 4.22
C PHE A 82 -18.43 7.62 3.75
N ASN A 83 -17.66 7.33 2.70
CA ASN A 83 -17.46 5.97 2.20
C ASN A 83 -15.97 5.63 2.25
N PRO A 84 -15.54 4.72 3.13
CA PRO A 84 -14.14 4.29 3.20
C PRO A 84 -13.75 3.34 2.07
N ASP A 85 -14.72 2.76 1.37
CA ASP A 85 -14.51 1.70 0.39
C ASP A 85 -14.72 2.22 -1.04
N ALA A 86 -13.69 2.12 -1.85
CA ALA A 86 -13.78 2.30 -3.29
C ALA A 86 -13.53 0.97 -3.99
N LEU A 87 -14.39 0.67 -4.98
CA LEU A 87 -14.35 -0.57 -5.75
C LEU A 87 -14.13 -0.24 -7.23
N ALA A 88 -13.36 -1.09 -7.90
CA ALA A 88 -13.21 -1.12 -9.35
C ALA A 88 -13.23 -2.57 -9.84
N ILE A 89 -13.39 -2.76 -11.15
CA ILE A 89 -13.59 -4.09 -11.74
C ILE A 89 -12.34 -4.49 -12.53
N ILE A 90 -11.80 -5.66 -12.22
CA ILE A 90 -10.83 -6.38 -13.06
C ILE A 90 -11.60 -7.42 -13.85
N ASP A 91 -11.75 -7.20 -15.15
CA ASP A 91 -12.54 -8.06 -16.02
C ASP A 91 -11.65 -8.91 -16.93
N TYR A 92 -11.94 -10.21 -17.00
CA TYR A 92 -11.29 -11.16 -17.90
C TYR A 92 -12.13 -11.44 -19.15
N GLU A 93 -13.39 -11.02 -19.14
CA GLU A 93 -14.32 -11.26 -20.25
C GLU A 93 -14.46 -9.99 -21.10
N SER A 94 -14.82 -10.14 -22.38
CA SER A 94 -15.09 -8.97 -23.22
C SER A 94 -16.55 -8.54 -23.04
N GLY A 95 -16.78 -7.43 -22.33
CA GLY A 95 -18.11 -6.80 -22.24
C GLY A 95 -19.00 -7.35 -21.13
N ALA A 96 -18.42 -7.76 -19.99
CA ALA A 96 -19.22 -8.02 -18.81
C ALA A 96 -19.97 -6.75 -18.39
N THR A 97 -21.26 -6.89 -18.10
CA THR A 97 -22.13 -5.79 -17.62
C THR A 97 -22.57 -5.97 -16.17
N ALA A 98 -22.26 -7.14 -15.58
CA ALA A 98 -22.58 -7.45 -14.20
C ALA A 98 -21.40 -7.11 -13.30
N ASP A 99 -21.69 -6.65 -12.10
CA ASP A 99 -20.68 -6.45 -11.06
C ASP A 99 -20.06 -7.79 -10.61
N PRO A 100 -18.76 -7.82 -10.24
CA PRO A 100 -18.12 -8.99 -9.66
C PRO A 100 -18.87 -9.56 -8.45
N THR A 101 -18.92 -10.88 -8.36
CA THR A 101 -19.40 -11.60 -7.17
C THR A 101 -18.27 -12.19 -6.34
N SER A 102 -17.04 -11.70 -6.53
CA SER A 102 -15.86 -12.16 -5.80
C SER A 102 -15.87 -11.68 -4.35
N SER A 103 -15.22 -12.45 -3.47
CA SER A 103 -15.08 -12.12 -2.05
C SER A 103 -13.71 -11.54 -1.74
N GLU A 104 -13.69 -10.63 -0.77
CA GLU A 104 -12.44 -10.10 -0.19
C GLU A 104 -11.57 -11.20 0.44
N TRP A 105 -10.29 -10.90 0.60
CA TRP A 105 -9.36 -11.77 1.31
C TRP A 105 -9.68 -11.82 2.82
N THR A 106 -9.82 -13.01 3.37
CA THR A 106 -10.06 -13.20 4.82
C THR A 106 -8.83 -12.93 5.68
N THR A 107 -7.64 -12.95 5.06
CA THR A 107 -6.37 -12.77 5.75
C THR A 107 -5.48 -11.87 4.91
N GLU A 108 -5.10 -10.74 5.51
CA GLU A 108 -4.17 -9.80 4.89
C GLU A 108 -2.74 -10.35 4.94
N VAL A 109 -2.09 -10.34 3.78
CA VAL A 109 -0.67 -10.64 3.60
C VAL A 109 -0.06 -9.45 2.86
N ALA A 110 0.80 -8.71 3.55
CA ALA A 110 1.46 -7.50 3.06
C ALA A 110 2.94 -7.49 3.46
N ILE A 111 3.71 -6.59 2.86
CA ILE A 111 5.12 -6.34 3.21
C ILE A 111 5.16 -5.14 4.15
N GLY A 112 5.97 -5.20 5.21
CA GLY A 112 6.20 -4.06 6.08
C GLY A 112 6.92 -2.94 5.33
N GLU A 113 6.63 -1.68 5.66
CA GLU A 113 7.22 -0.51 4.99
C GLU A 113 8.77 -0.54 4.95
N PHE A 114 9.40 -1.11 5.99
CA PHE A 114 10.85 -1.20 6.11
C PHE A 114 11.44 -2.52 5.57
N ASP A 115 10.59 -3.43 5.08
CA ASP A 115 11.02 -4.74 4.59
C ASP A 115 11.25 -4.76 3.06
N TYR A 116 11.02 -3.63 2.38
CA TYR A 116 11.33 -3.48 0.96
C TYR A 116 12.85 -3.49 0.74
N ASN A 117 13.30 -4.34 -0.19
CA ASN A 117 14.72 -4.48 -0.51
C ASN A 117 15.04 -3.84 -1.87
N PRO A 118 15.80 -2.74 -1.93
CA PRO A 118 16.19 -2.12 -3.19
C PRO A 118 16.90 -3.10 -4.13
N ALA A 119 16.57 -3.01 -5.43
CA ALA A 119 17.28 -3.76 -6.47
C ALA A 119 18.75 -3.34 -6.55
N VAL A 120 19.00 -2.04 -6.38
CA VAL A 120 20.34 -1.44 -6.28
C VAL A 120 20.41 -0.68 -4.95
N PRO A 121 21.04 -1.25 -3.91
CA PRO A 121 21.18 -0.58 -2.62
C PRO A 121 22.00 0.72 -2.75
N VAL A 122 21.50 1.80 -2.16
CA VAL A 122 22.30 3.02 -1.98
C VAL A 122 23.35 2.72 -0.90
N VAL A 123 24.62 2.78 -1.29
CA VAL A 123 25.74 2.61 -0.37
C VAL A 123 26.38 3.97 -0.17
N LEU A 124 26.60 4.35 1.10
CA LEU A 124 27.37 5.55 1.40
C LEU A 124 28.80 5.42 0.83
N PRO A 125 29.39 6.51 0.31
CA PRO A 125 30.78 6.50 -0.12
C PRO A 125 31.69 6.03 1.02
N THR A 126 32.65 5.16 0.71
CA THR A 126 33.64 4.68 1.69
C THR A 126 34.59 5.78 2.14
N THR A 127 34.79 6.78 1.28
CA THR A 127 35.55 7.99 1.57
C THR A 127 34.58 9.17 1.47
N PRO A 128 34.31 9.91 2.56
CA PRO A 128 33.44 11.07 2.51
C PRO A 128 34.11 12.19 1.72
N ASP A 129 33.43 12.72 0.70
CA ASP A 129 33.91 13.91 -0.02
C ASP A 129 33.95 15.14 0.89
N GLN A 130 33.07 15.19 1.89
CA GLN A 130 32.98 16.27 2.88
C GLN A 130 32.54 15.72 4.25
N ARG A 131 33.14 16.25 5.32
CA ARG A 131 32.76 15.97 6.71
C ARG A 131 31.97 17.16 7.26
N ILE A 132 30.68 16.96 7.53
CA ILE A 132 29.88 17.94 8.27
C ILE A 132 29.96 17.56 9.75
N ILE A 133 30.46 18.47 10.58
CA ILE A 133 30.39 18.37 12.04
C ILE A 133 29.22 19.25 12.47
N VAL A 134 28.17 18.64 13.00
CA VAL A 134 27.05 19.36 13.61
C VAL A 134 27.25 19.27 15.13
N GLU A 135 27.52 20.41 15.75
CA GLU A 135 27.59 20.54 17.20
C GLU A 135 26.34 21.28 17.66
N PHE A 136 25.61 20.68 18.61
CA PHE A 136 24.50 21.33 19.29
C PHE A 136 24.73 21.30 20.79
N THR A 137 24.52 22.44 21.43
CA THR A 137 24.44 22.52 22.89
C THR A 137 23.00 22.25 23.29
N LEU A 138 22.76 21.13 23.97
CA LEU A 138 21.45 20.88 24.57
C LEU A 138 21.29 21.79 25.79
N GLY A 139 20.47 22.83 25.64
CA GLY A 139 20.06 23.67 26.77
C GLY A 139 19.07 22.90 27.65
N VAL A 140 19.37 22.81 28.95
CA VAL A 140 18.36 22.36 29.92
C VAL A 140 17.35 23.49 30.08
N LEU A 141 16.15 23.31 29.54
CA LEU A 141 15.03 24.19 29.85
C LEU A 141 14.60 23.97 31.30
N ALA A 142 14.15 25.03 31.97
CA ALA A 142 13.53 24.90 33.28
C ALA A 142 12.36 23.90 33.20
N PRO A 143 12.13 23.07 34.24
CA PRO A 143 10.98 22.18 34.26
C PRO A 143 9.68 22.98 34.03
N ASN A 144 8.73 22.39 33.30
CA ASN A 144 7.43 23.02 33.09
C ASN A 144 6.80 23.35 34.46
N PRO A 145 6.21 24.54 34.63
CA PRO A 145 5.49 24.86 35.86
C PRO A 145 4.37 23.85 36.07
N THR A 146 4.36 23.26 37.26
CA THR A 146 3.31 22.35 37.77
C THR A 146 1.99 23.06 37.98
#